data_AF-A0A381W579-F1
#
_entry.id   AF-A0A381W579-F1
#
_cell.length_a   1.000
_cell.length_b   1.000
_cell.length_c   1.000
_cell.angle_alpha   90.00
_cell.angle_beta   90.00
_cell.angle_gamma   90.00
#
_symmetry.space_group_name_H-M   'P 1'
#
loop_
_entity.id
_entity.type
_entity.pdbx_description
1 polymer ?
#
loop_
_entity_poly.entity_id
_entity_poly.type
_entity_poly.pdbx_seq_one_letter_code
_entity_poly.pdbx_strand_id
1 'polypeptide(L)'
;MGKRKVLNEAQLKEIKLPEEGELLGRVIKLLGSDQVLVKCTDGITRRGRIRGKLKRRIWIRDNDIVIIAPWDFKADERGDIIWRFTLGQVDWLKNNEHIPKDF
;
A
#
# COMPACT_ATOMS: atom_id res chain seq x y z
N MET A 1 -19.38 -18.58 10.79
CA MET A 1 -18.45 -18.63 9.64
C MET A 1 -18.68 -17.41 8.75
N GLY A 2 -17.82 -16.38 8.84
CA GLY A 2 -17.97 -15.17 8.04
C GLY A 2 -17.40 -15.36 6.64
N LYS A 3 -18.25 -15.31 5.61
CA LYS A 3 -17.83 -15.36 4.20
C LYS A 3 -16.83 -14.22 3.92
N ARG A 4 -15.68 -14.53 3.32
CA ARG A 4 -14.74 -13.53 2.79
C ARG A 4 -15.48 -12.67 1.77
N LYS A 5 -15.92 -11.47 2.16
CA LYS A 5 -16.47 -10.48 1.24
C LYS A 5 -15.28 -9.72 0.64
N VAL A 6 -14.73 -10.26 -0.44
CA VAL A 6 -13.79 -9.52 -1.30
C VAL A 6 -14.62 -8.40 -1.92
N LEU A 7 -14.33 -7.16 -1.53
CA LEU A 7 -15.02 -6.00 -2.07
C LEU A 7 -14.53 -5.82 -3.51
N ASN A 8 -15.47 -5.66 -4.44
CA ASN A 8 -15.13 -5.44 -5.84
C ASN A 8 -14.43 -4.08 -6.00
N GLU A 9 -13.39 -3.99 -6.83
CA GLU A 9 -12.57 -2.77 -7.01
C GLU A 9 -13.41 -1.53 -7.36
N ALA A 10 -14.59 -1.73 -7.98
CA ALA A 10 -15.55 -0.69 -8.34
C ALA A 10 -16.23 0.04 -7.16
N GLN A 11 -16.15 -0.49 -5.92
CA GLN A 11 -16.77 0.14 -4.74
C GLN A 11 -15.82 1.02 -3.92
N LEU A 12 -14.53 1.07 -4.27
CA LEU A 12 -13.54 1.92 -3.60
C LEU A 12 -13.49 3.31 -4.25
N LYS A 13 -14.54 4.12 -4.02
CA LYS A 13 -14.58 5.53 -4.44
C LYS A 13 -13.74 6.45 -3.55
N GLU A 14 -13.43 6.04 -2.34
CA GLU A 14 -12.69 6.87 -1.37
C GLU A 14 -11.17 6.77 -1.62
N ILE A 15 -10.57 7.90 -1.95
CA ILE A 15 -9.12 8.07 -2.02
C ILE A 15 -8.64 8.44 -0.62
N LYS A 16 -7.79 7.60 -0.02
CA LYS A 16 -7.12 7.93 1.25
C LYS A 16 -5.78 8.58 0.92
N LEU A 17 -5.53 9.77 1.44
CA LEU A 17 -4.19 10.36 1.43
C LEU A 17 -3.39 9.84 2.63
N PRO A 18 -2.06 9.73 2.51
CA PRO A 18 -1.21 9.40 3.66
C PRO A 18 -1.34 10.48 4.75
N GLU A 19 -1.48 10.05 6.00
CA GLU A 19 -1.48 10.92 7.19
C GLU A 19 -0.04 11.21 7.67
N GLU A 20 0.14 12.08 8.68
CA GLU A 20 1.45 12.36 9.27
C GLU A 20 2.13 11.06 9.75
N GLY A 21 3.29 10.75 9.16
CA GLY A 21 4.03 9.52 9.44
C GLY A 21 3.71 8.34 8.51
N GLU A 22 2.68 8.42 7.67
CA GLU A 22 2.44 7.45 6.61
C GLU A 22 3.19 7.86 5.32
N LEU A 23 3.62 6.87 4.54
CA LEU A 23 4.32 7.06 3.28
C LEU A 23 3.62 6.31 2.15
N LEU A 24 3.75 6.86 0.95
CA LEU A 24 3.38 6.15 -0.27
C LEU A 24 4.54 5.27 -0.70
N GLY A 25 4.21 4.13 -1.29
CA GLY A 25 5.23 3.23 -1.82
C GLY A 25 4.70 2.28 -2.88
N ARG A 26 5.63 1.78 -3.67
CA ARG A 26 5.38 0.78 -4.72
C ARG A 26 5.85 -0.58 -4.22
N VAL A 27 5.01 -1.59 -4.37
CA VAL A 27 5.39 -2.98 -4.07
C VAL A 27 6.41 -3.45 -5.12
N ILE A 28 7.61 -3.80 -4.68
CA ILE A 28 8.66 -4.37 -5.53
C ILE A 28 8.45 -5.88 -5.67
N LYS A 29 8.26 -6.55 -4.54
CA LYS A 29 8.21 -8.01 -4.48
C LYS A 29 7.41 -8.51 -3.29
N LEU A 30 6.62 -9.55 -3.48
CA LEU A 30 6.03 -10.33 -2.38
C LEU A 30 7.10 -11.24 -1.73
N LEU A 31 7.30 -11.13 -0.42
CA LEU A 31 8.27 -11.94 0.34
C LEU A 31 7.64 -13.23 0.93
N GLY A 32 6.31 -13.33 0.90
CA GLY A 32 5.57 -14.41 1.55
C GLY A 32 5.24 -14.11 3.00
N SER A 33 4.43 -14.95 3.64
CA SER A 33 4.02 -14.79 5.06
C SER A 33 3.45 -13.41 5.39
N ASP A 34 2.64 -12.85 4.48
CA ASP A 34 2.07 -11.49 4.58
C ASP A 34 3.10 -10.35 4.61
N GLN A 35 4.34 -10.63 4.21
CA GLN A 35 5.39 -9.64 4.05
C GLN A 35 5.60 -9.33 2.58
N VAL A 36 5.82 -8.05 2.30
CA VAL A 36 6.15 -7.54 0.97
C VAL A 36 7.25 -6.50 1.07
N LEU A 37 8.01 -6.35 0.00
CA LEU A 37 9.06 -5.35 -0.12
C LEU A 37 8.48 -4.13 -0.82
N VAL A 38 8.56 -2.96 -0.19
CA VAL A 38 7.97 -1.71 -0.69
C VAL A 38 9.06 -0.66 -0.85
N LYS A 39 9.16 -0.08 -2.04
CA LYS A 39 9.97 1.12 -2.28
C LYS A 39 9.13 2.34 -1.94
N CYS A 40 9.52 3.05 -0.89
CA CYS A 40 8.78 4.22 -0.41
C CYS A 40 9.19 5.48 -1.20
N THR A 41 8.39 6.53 -1.11
CA THR A 41 8.65 7.82 -1.78
C THR A 41 9.89 8.54 -1.28
N ASP A 42 10.37 8.24 -0.06
CA ASP A 42 11.62 8.74 0.49
C ASP A 42 12.88 8.02 -0.06
N GLY A 43 12.69 7.03 -0.94
CA GLY A 43 13.76 6.25 -1.56
C GLY A 43 14.20 5.03 -0.76
N ILE A 44 13.70 4.85 0.47
CA ILE A 44 14.05 3.71 1.31
C ILE A 44 13.15 2.51 0.98
N THR A 45 13.75 1.33 0.96
CA THR A 45 13.02 0.07 0.74
C THR A 45 12.73 -0.60 2.08
N ARG A 46 11.44 -0.75 2.39
CA ARG A 46 10.96 -1.28 3.67
C ARG A 46 10.26 -2.63 3.49
N ARG A 47 10.28 -3.45 4.53
CA ARG A 47 9.43 -4.63 4.63
C ARG A 47 8.07 -4.22 5.19
N GLY A 48 7.06 -4.23 4.32
CA GLY A 48 5.67 -3.98 4.66
C GLY A 48 4.98 -5.27 5.10
N ARG A 49 4.31 -5.24 6.26
CA ARG A 49 3.38 -6.29 6.69
C ARG A 49 1.96 -5.97 6.25
N ILE A 50 1.29 -6.90 5.58
CA ILE A 50 -0.09 -6.70 5.15
C ILE A 50 -1.02 -6.81 6.38
N ARG A 51 -1.70 -5.71 6.73
CA ARG A 51 -2.64 -5.73 7.84
C ARG A 51 -3.75 -6.75 7.56
N GLY A 52 -4.12 -7.55 8.56
CA GLY A 52 -5.08 -8.65 8.38
C GLY A 52 -6.45 -8.23 7.83
N LYS A 53 -6.89 -6.98 8.09
CA LYS A 53 -8.10 -6.39 7.51
C LYS A 53 -7.99 -6.22 5.99
N LEU A 54 -6.82 -5.81 5.51
CA LEU A 54 -6.53 -5.61 4.09
C LEU A 54 -6.41 -6.96 3.36
N LYS A 55 -5.67 -7.92 3.93
CA LYS A 55 -5.52 -9.30 3.42
C LYS A 55 -6.85 -10.00 3.13
N ARG A 56 -7.89 -9.72 3.91
CA ARG A 56 -9.23 -10.32 3.74
C ARG A 56 -10.05 -9.66 2.64
N ARG A 57 -9.72 -8.42 2.24
CA ARG A 57 -10.51 -7.58 1.35
C ARG A 57 -9.93 -7.49 -0.05
N ILE A 58 -8.60 -7.38 -0.17
CA ILE A 58 -7.91 -7.03 -1.41
C ILE A 58 -6.66 -7.89 -1.56
N TRP A 59 -6.35 -8.24 -2.80
CA TRP A 59 -5.11 -8.93 -3.17
C TRP A 59 -4.06 -7.90 -3.56
N ILE A 60 -2.87 -8.01 -2.99
CA ILE A 60 -1.73 -7.15 -3.32
C ILE A 60 -0.82 -7.90 -4.30
N ARG A 61 -0.41 -7.22 -5.36
CA ARG A 61 0.51 -7.75 -6.38
C ARG A 61 1.73 -6.85 -6.51
N ASP A 62 2.73 -7.33 -7.24
CA ASP A 62 3.89 -6.54 -7.61
C ASP A 62 3.46 -5.31 -8.42
N ASN A 63 4.16 -4.19 -8.23
CA ASN A 63 3.87 -2.85 -8.79
C ASN A 63 2.57 -2.18 -8.29
N ASP A 64 1.82 -2.76 -7.36
CA ASP A 64 0.72 -2.04 -6.71
C ASP A 64 1.26 -0.87 -5.89
N ILE A 65 0.51 0.25 -5.88
CA ILE A 65 0.78 1.40 -5.01
C ILE A 65 0.04 1.21 -3.69
N VAL A 66 0.75 1.43 -2.60
CA VAL A 66 0.27 1.20 -1.24
C VAL A 66 0.62 2.36 -0.32
N ILE A 67 -0.14 2.47 0.77
CA ILE A 67 0.25 3.28 1.93
C ILE A 67 0.92 2.37 2.94
N ILE A 68 2.13 2.72 3.33
CA ILE A 68 2.89 2.08 4.40
C ILE A 68 2.98 3.04 5.60
N ALA A 69 2.65 2.55 6.78
CA ALA A 69 2.99 3.21 8.04
C ALA A 69 4.27 2.56 8.59
N PRO A 70 5.43 3.22 8.53
CA PRO A 70 6.63 2.80 9.23
C PRO A 70 6.35 2.56 10.72
N TRP A 71 7.05 1.62 11.32
CA TRP A 71 6.96 1.41 12.77
C TRP A 71 7.76 2.47 13.52
N ASP A 72 7.31 2.83 14.72
CA ASP A 72 8.06 3.74 15.61
C ASP A 72 9.48 3.21 15.89
N PHE A 73 9.62 1.89 15.97
CA PHE A 73 10.89 1.20 16.08
C PHE A 73 11.29 0.58 14.74
N LYS A 74 12.51 0.88 14.26
CA LYS A 74 13.02 0.44 12.95
C LYS A 74 12.18 0.97 11.78
N ALA A 75 11.83 2.26 11.83
CA ALA A 75 11.07 2.94 10.77
C ALA A 75 11.67 2.72 9.37
N ASP A 76 13.00 2.68 9.24
CA ASP A 76 13.67 2.52 7.94
C ASP A 76 13.68 1.08 7.41
N GLU A 77 13.35 0.09 8.24
CA GLU A 77 13.35 -1.32 7.83
C GLU A 77 11.93 -1.89 7.68
N ARG A 78 10.98 -1.43 8.50
CA ARG A 78 9.68 -2.10 8.68
C ARG A 78 8.52 -1.12 8.73
N GLY A 79 7.37 -1.60 8.25
CA GLY A 79 6.11 -0.90 8.40
C GLY A 79 4.91 -1.82 8.17
N ASP A 80 3.72 -1.32 8.46
CA ASP A 80 2.45 -1.98 8.15
C ASP A 80 1.81 -1.35 6.91
N ILE A 81 1.26 -2.20 6.05
CA ILE A 81 0.50 -1.76 4.88
C ILE A 81 -0.96 -1.56 5.27
N ILE A 82 -1.41 -0.33 5.11
CA ILE A 82 -2.74 0.12 5.55
C ILE A 82 -3.71 0.11 4.37
N TRP A 83 -3.23 0.50 3.19
CA TRP A 83 -4.06 0.70 2.01
C TRP A 83 -3.36 0.26 0.73
N ARG A 84 -4.16 -0.12 -0.27
CA ARG A 84 -3.72 -0.41 -1.64
C ARG A 84 -4.61 0.38 -2.59
N PHE A 85 -4.01 1.13 -3.49
CA PHE A 85 -4.72 1.94 -4.48
C PHE A 85 -5.07 1.11 -5.71
N THR A 86 -6.26 1.33 -6.26
CA THR A 86 -6.63 0.79 -7.58
C THR A 86 -5.98 1.61 -8.70
N LEU A 87 -5.93 1.08 -9.92
CA LEU A 87 -5.33 1.76 -11.07
C LEU A 87 -5.87 3.18 -11.26
N GLY A 88 -7.20 3.37 -11.23
CA GLY A 88 -7.79 4.70 -11.38
C GLY A 88 -7.44 5.67 -10.23
N GLN A 89 -7.20 5.15 -9.01
CA GLN A 89 -6.71 5.99 -7.91
C GLN A 89 -5.23 6.33 -8.08
N VAL A 90 -4.42 5.42 -8.63
CA VAL A 90 -3.01 5.68 -8.97
C VAL A 90 -2.91 6.76 -10.04
N ASP A 91 -3.75 6.71 -11.07
CA ASP A 91 -3.83 7.78 -12.08
C ASP A 91 -4.19 9.12 -11.45
N TRP A 92 -5.14 9.13 -10.51
CA TRP A 92 -5.48 10.35 -9.76
C TRP A 92 -4.29 10.86 -8.92
N LEU A 93 -3.55 9.98 -8.23
CA LEU A 93 -2.36 10.36 -7.46
C LEU A 93 -1.24 10.93 -8.34
N LYS A 94 -1.04 10.36 -9.54
CA LYS A 94 -0.07 10.86 -10.54
C LYS A 94 -0.48 12.22 -11.10
N ASN A 95 -1.77 12.44 -11.34
CA ASN A 95 -2.29 13.70 -11.86
C ASN A 95 -2.26 14.83 -10.83
N ASN A 96 -2.36 14.52 -9.54
CA ASN A 96 -2.27 15.48 -8.43
C ASN A 96 -0.84 15.60 -7.85
N GLU A 97 0.17 15.09 -8.56
CA GLU A 97 1.59 15.23 -8.20
C GLU A 97 1.98 14.65 -6.81
N HIS A 98 1.16 13.76 -6.25
CA HIS A 98 1.47 13.08 -4.98
C HIS A 98 2.53 11.98 -5.13
N ILE A 99 2.66 11.41 -6.33
CA ILE A 99 3.69 10.44 -6.68
C ILE A 99 4.30 10.77 -8.05
N PRO A 100 5.56 10.40 -8.30
CA PRO A 100 6.16 10.52 -9.62
C PRO A 100 5.35 9.77 -10.68
N LYS A 101 5.41 10.20 -11.94
CA LYS A 101 4.70 9.50 -13.03
C LYS A 101 5.32 8.12 -13.33
N ASP A 102 6.60 7.94 -13.01
CA ASP A 102 7.40 6.72 -13.22
C ASP A 102 7.30 5.70 -12.05
N PHE A 103 6.95 6.19 -10.86
CA PHE A 103 5.75 5.83 -10.09
C PHE A 103 5.08 4.48 -10.25
#